data_AF-A0A1F5ELF9-F1
#
_entry.id   AF-A0A1F5ELF9-F1
#
_cell.length_a   1.000
_cell.length_b   1.000
_cell.length_c   1.000
_cell.angle_alpha   90.00
_cell.angle_beta   90.00
_cell.angle_gamma   90.00
#
_symmetry.space_group_name_H-M   'P 1'
#
loop_
_entity.id
_entity.type
_entity.pdbx_description
1 polymer ?
#
loop_
_entity_poly.entity_id
_entity_poly.type
_entity_poly.pdbx_seq_one_letter_code
_entity_poly.pdbx_strand_id
1 'polypeptide(L)'
;MERYQYARAVEKMMEAIPKEIGERKFHSEKHAYACSAEEKYAHCKYLLNNVLSLFDIGKKEKASRHLAFAQALLWTQSKFSIKELMEANMPDEAEFSEYK
;
A
#
# COMPACT_ATOMS: atom_id res chain seq x y z
N MET A 1 6.60 15.37 -7.81
CA MET A 1 5.96 14.32 -8.62
C MET A 1 5.90 12.99 -7.86
N GLU A 2 7.02 12.33 -7.53
CA GLU A 2 7.02 11.02 -6.84
C GLU A 2 6.20 10.96 -5.53
N ARG A 3 6.38 11.93 -4.61
CA ARG A 3 5.65 11.92 -3.31
C ARG A 3 4.12 11.88 -3.48
N TYR A 4 3.62 12.59 -4.49
CA TYR A 4 2.19 12.68 -4.78
C TYR A 4 1.63 11.33 -5.22
N GLN A 5 2.38 10.58 -6.02
CA GLN A 5 2.02 9.21 -6.43
C GLN A 5 1.92 8.27 -5.22
N TYR A 6 2.86 8.36 -4.28
CA TYR A 6 2.77 7.62 -3.01
C TYR A 6 1.54 8.01 -2.20
N ALA A 7 1.22 9.30 -2.10
CA ALA A 7 0.06 9.76 -1.34
C ALA A 7 -1.26 9.23 -1.93
N ARG A 8 -1.42 9.32 -3.25
CA ARG A 8 -2.60 8.80 -3.96
C ARG A 8 -2.73 7.28 -3.82
N ALA A 9 -1.63 6.55 -3.95
CA ALA A 9 -1.64 5.10 -3.78
C ALA A 9 -2.01 4.69 -2.34
N VAL A 10 -1.49 5.41 -1.34
CA VAL A 10 -1.84 5.20 0.08
C VAL A 10 -3.32 5.45 0.32
N GLU A 11 -3.87 6.56 -0.20
CA GLU A 11 -5.29 6.90 -0.06
C GLU A 11 -6.19 5.82 -0.65
N LYS A 12 -5.97 5.43 -1.91
CA LYS A 12 -6.74 4.39 -2.59
C LYS A 12 -6.70 3.04 -1.87
N MET A 13 -5.54 2.66 -1.34
CA MET A 13 -5.39 1.41 -0.59
C MET A 13 -6.03 1.47 0.80
N MET A 14 -6.04 2.65 1.44
CA MET A 14 -6.71 2.85 2.73
C MET A 14 -8.23 2.74 2.63
N GLU A 15 -8.83 3.16 1.52
CA GLU A 15 -10.28 3.02 1.28
C GLU A 15 -10.76 1.55 1.26
N ALA A 16 -9.87 0.62 0.90
CA ALA A 16 -10.17 -0.81 0.87
C ALA A 16 -10.10 -1.49 2.25
N ILE A 17 -9.66 -0.76 3.29
CA ILE A 17 -9.53 -1.26 4.66
C ILE A 17 -10.78 -0.86 5.47
N PRO A 18 -11.46 -1.81 6.16
CA PRO A 18 -12.59 -1.46 7.02
C PRO A 18 -12.20 -0.46 8.11
N LYS A 19 -13.07 0.53 8.37
CA LYS A 19 -12.74 1.70 9.21
C LYS A 19 -12.46 1.32 10.67
N GLU A 20 -13.13 0.29 11.15
CA GLU A 20 -13.05 -0.30 12.48
C GLU A 20 -11.72 -1.02 12.74
N ILE A 21 -10.95 -1.32 11.70
CA ILE A 21 -9.66 -2.01 11.85
C ILE A 21 -8.62 -1.06 12.43
N GLY A 22 -8.03 -1.47 13.57
CA GLY A 22 -6.88 -0.80 14.17
C GLY A 22 -5.58 -1.05 13.41
N GLU A 23 -4.46 -0.55 13.93
CA GLU A 23 -3.13 -0.79 13.34
C GLU A 23 -2.39 -1.88 14.10
N ARG A 24 -1.75 -2.79 13.37
CA ARG A 24 -0.93 -3.85 13.98
C ARG A 24 0.28 -4.19 13.13
N LYS A 25 1.47 -4.14 13.72
CA LYS A 25 2.69 -4.63 13.07
C LYS A 25 2.85 -6.14 13.27
N PHE A 26 3.15 -6.88 12.21
CA PHE A 26 3.63 -8.26 12.33
C PHE A 26 5.13 -8.30 12.64
N HIS A 27 5.52 -9.18 13.55
CA HIS A 27 6.91 -9.33 13.99
C HIS A 27 7.63 -10.56 13.42
N SER A 28 6.97 -11.44 12.67
CA SER A 28 7.63 -12.64 12.13
C SER A 28 7.08 -13.09 10.79
N GLU A 29 7.99 -13.47 9.89
CA GLU A 29 7.75 -13.98 8.53
C GLU A 29 6.95 -15.30 8.49
N LYS A 30 6.75 -16.00 9.62
CA LYS A 30 6.15 -17.33 9.66
C LYS A 30 4.61 -17.40 9.52
N HIS A 31 3.88 -16.29 9.40
CA HIS A 31 2.42 -16.31 9.62
C HIS A 31 1.53 -15.65 8.56
N ALA A 32 2.04 -15.21 7.41
CA ALA A 32 1.18 -14.59 6.38
C ALA A 32 0.01 -15.50 5.92
N TYR A 33 0.18 -16.83 5.97
CA TYR A 33 -0.86 -17.82 5.70
C TYR A 33 -1.79 -18.13 6.90
N ALA A 34 -1.36 -17.88 8.14
CA ALA A 34 -2.10 -18.19 9.36
C ALA A 34 -2.84 -16.98 9.96
N CYS A 35 -2.56 -15.76 9.47
CA CYS A 35 -3.24 -14.55 9.93
C CYS A 35 -4.68 -14.47 9.41
N SER A 36 -5.58 -14.05 10.30
CA SER A 36 -6.96 -13.70 9.96
C SER A 36 -7.03 -12.52 8.98
N ALA A 37 -8.19 -12.35 8.34
CA ALA A 37 -8.45 -11.21 7.46
C ALA A 37 -8.25 -9.87 8.18
N GLU A 38 -8.77 -9.74 9.41
CA GLU A 38 -8.64 -8.54 10.23
C GLU A 38 -7.17 -8.21 10.55
N GLU A 39 -6.38 -9.22 10.89
CA GLU A 39 -4.94 -9.03 11.15
C GLU A 39 -4.20 -8.55 9.89
N LYS A 40 -4.55 -9.09 8.72
CA LYS A 40 -3.97 -8.65 7.44
C LYS A 40 -4.33 -7.21 7.13
N TYR A 41 -5.57 -6.79 7.38
CA TYR A 41 -5.98 -5.39 7.26
C TYR A 41 -5.24 -4.49 8.25
N ALA A 42 -5.11 -4.92 9.50
CA ALA A 42 -4.41 -4.15 10.54
C ALA A 42 -2.93 -3.95 10.19
N HIS A 43 -2.31 -4.95 9.57
CA HIS A 43 -0.94 -4.85 9.08
C HIS A 43 -0.81 -3.99 7.82
N CYS A 44 -1.75 -4.11 6.89
CA CYS A 44 -1.82 -3.22 5.74
C CYS A 44 -1.92 -1.75 6.18
N LYS A 45 -2.81 -1.44 7.12
CA LYS A 45 -2.99 -0.09 7.68
C LYS A 45 -1.70 0.43 8.32
N TYR A 46 -1.03 -0.39 9.12
CA TYR A 46 0.28 -0.06 9.69
C TYR A 46 1.31 0.27 8.60
N LEU A 47 1.41 -0.54 7.54
CA LEU A 47 2.38 -0.32 6.46
C LEU A 47 2.11 1.01 5.74
N LEU A 48 0.85 1.23 5.34
CA LEU A 48 0.39 2.41 4.61
C LEU A 48 0.61 3.71 5.39
N ASN A 49 0.31 3.74 6.68
CA ASN A 49 0.55 4.91 7.54
C ASN A 49 2.03 5.31 7.64
N ASN A 50 2.95 4.38 7.40
CA ASN A 50 4.38 4.65 7.45
C ASN A 50 4.98 5.05 6.09
N VAL A 51 4.27 4.86 4.98
CA VAL A 51 4.81 5.05 3.62
C VAL A 51 5.27 6.50 3.39
N LEU A 52 4.42 7.48 3.68
CA LEU A 52 4.74 8.89 3.44
C LEU A 52 5.86 9.39 4.37
N SER A 53 5.83 9.00 5.65
CA SER A 53 6.90 9.33 6.59
C SER A 53 8.25 8.76 6.13
N LEU A 54 8.29 7.50 5.66
CA LEU A 54 9.50 6.87 5.13
C LEU A 54 10.02 7.57 3.88
N PHE A 55 9.11 8.00 3.00
CA PHE A 55 9.47 8.79 1.82
C PHE A 55 10.08 10.13 2.23
N ASP A 56 9.44 10.85 3.15
CA ASP A 56 9.83 12.20 3.58
C ASP A 56 11.19 12.21 4.28
N ILE A 57 11.58 11.14 4.98
CA ILE A 57 12.91 10.98 5.60
C ILE A 57 13.97 10.38 4.65
N GLY A 58 13.69 10.28 3.35
CA GLY A 58 14.62 9.79 2.33
C GLY A 58 14.78 8.28 2.24
N LYS A 59 14.00 7.48 3.00
CA LYS A 59 14.02 6.00 2.94
C LYS A 59 13.10 5.47 1.85
N LYS A 60 13.28 5.95 0.61
CA LYS A 60 12.41 5.69 -0.54
C LYS A 60 12.22 4.21 -0.82
N GLU A 61 13.29 3.41 -0.85
CA GLU A 61 13.22 1.97 -1.10
C GLU A 61 12.37 1.23 -0.04
N LYS A 62 12.45 1.68 1.21
CA LYS A 62 11.62 1.13 2.30
C LYS A 62 10.15 1.54 2.15
N ALA A 63 9.89 2.77 1.72
CA ALA A 63 8.54 3.23 1.39
C ALA A 63 7.94 2.41 0.23
N SER A 64 8.71 2.14 -0.84
CA SER A 64 8.29 1.29 -1.96
C SER A 64 7.95 -0.12 -1.50
N ARG A 65 8.80 -0.72 -0.65
CA ARG A 65 8.53 -2.05 -0.08
C ARG A 65 7.25 -2.06 0.75
N HIS A 66 7.03 -1.06 1.60
CA HIS A 66 5.81 -0.97 2.41
C HIS A 66 4.55 -0.90 1.53
N LEU A 67 4.59 -0.09 0.46
CA LEU A 67 3.50 0.03 -0.49
C LEU A 67 3.22 -1.30 -1.21
N ALA A 68 4.27 -1.95 -1.72
CA ALA A 68 4.16 -3.25 -2.39
C ALA A 68 3.61 -4.36 -1.47
N PHE A 69 4.03 -4.39 -0.19
CA PHE A 69 3.52 -5.35 0.79
C PHE A 69 2.05 -5.09 1.14
N ALA A 70 1.66 -3.82 1.33
CA ALA A 70 0.26 -3.45 1.57
C ALA A 70 -0.65 -3.91 0.43
N GLN A 71 -0.23 -3.67 -0.81
CA GLN A 71 -0.89 -4.14 -2.03
C GLN A 71 -1.01 -5.66 -2.09
N ALA A 72 0.07 -6.39 -1.81
CA ALA A 72 0.03 -7.85 -1.78
C ALA A 72 -0.95 -8.38 -0.71
N LEU A 73 -0.99 -7.77 0.47
CA LEU A 73 -1.95 -8.14 1.52
C LEU A 73 -3.39 -7.93 1.06
N LEU A 74 -3.70 -6.77 0.48
CA LEU A 74 -5.04 -6.46 -0.04
C LEU A 74 -5.45 -7.39 -1.19
N TRP A 75 -4.49 -7.81 -2.02
CA TRP A 75 -4.71 -8.83 -3.05
C TRP A 75 -5.18 -10.15 -2.46
N THR A 76 -4.50 -10.64 -1.41
CA THR A 76 -4.90 -11.90 -0.73
C THR A 76 -6.29 -11.84 -0.08
N GLN A 77 -6.86 -10.65 0.07
CA GLN A 77 -8.21 -10.43 0.59
C GLN A 77 -9.27 -10.31 -0.51
N SER A 78 -8.90 -10.55 -1.78
CA SER A 78 -9.78 -10.38 -2.95
C SER A 78 -10.37 -8.97 -3.05
N LYS A 79 -9.72 -7.95 -2.46
CA LYS A 79 -10.18 -6.56 -2.49
C LYS A 79 -9.77 -5.81 -3.75
N PHE A 80 -8.78 -6.33 -4.48
CA PHE A 80 -8.37 -5.81 -5.77
C PHE A 80 -8.00 -6.96 -6.70
N SER A 81 -8.34 -6.83 -7.97
CA SER A 81 -7.76 -7.62 -9.05
C SER A 81 -6.28 -7.26 -9.25
N ILE A 82 -5.50 -8.17 -9.84
CA ILE A 82 -4.11 -7.89 -10.21
C ILE A 82 -4.02 -6.62 -11.08
N LYS A 83 -5.01 -6.38 -11.93
CA LYS A 83 -5.10 -5.21 -12.81
C LYS A 83 -5.25 -3.90 -12.02
N GLU A 84 -6.19 -3.84 -11.08
CA GLU A 84 -6.42 -2.63 -10.25
C GLU A 84 -5.22 -2.30 -9.36
N LEU A 85 -4.48 -3.32 -8.96
CA LEU A 85 -3.23 -3.20 -8.19
C LEU A 85 -2.08 -2.66 -9.05
N MET A 86 -1.98 -3.07 -10.31
CA MET A 86 -1.00 -2.51 -11.26
C MET A 86 -1.33 -1.05 -11.61
N GLU A 87 -2.61 -0.72 -11.81
CA GLU A 87 -3.07 0.64 -12.12
C GLU A 87 -2.91 1.62 -10.95
N ALA A 88 -3.07 1.17 -9.69
CA ALA A 88 -2.82 2.00 -8.52
C ALA A 88 -1.35 2.46 -8.37
N ASN A 89 -0.43 1.79 -9.06
CA ASN A 89 1.01 2.08 -9.08
C ASN A 89 1.49 2.74 -10.37
N MET A 90 0.63 2.91 -11.39
CA MET A 90 1.04 3.61 -12.60
C MET A 90 0.97 5.12 -12.35
N PRO A 91 2.05 5.88 -12.64
CA PRO A 91 1.92 7.30 -12.95
C PRO A 91 0.80 7.48 -13.98
N ASP A 92 -0.03 8.52 -13.85
CA ASP A 92 -1.10 8.77 -14.81
C ASP A 92 -0.50 8.93 -16.22
N GLU A 93 -1.02 8.21 -17.22
CA GLU A 93 -0.54 8.31 -18.62
C GLU A 93 -0.60 9.76 -19.15
N ALA A 94 -1.56 10.54 -18.63
CA ALA A 94 -1.71 11.96 -18.94
C ALA A 94 -0.51 12.83 -18.48
N GLU A 95 0.23 12.44 -17.44
CA GLU A 95 1.39 13.21 -16.94
C GLU A 95 2.62 13.10 -17.86
N PHE A 96 2.65 12.15 -18.80
CA PHE A 96 3.71 12.04 -19.81
C PHE A 96 3.39 12.75 -21.14
N SER A 97 2.13 13.17 -21.34
CA SER A 97 1.68 13.83 -22.57
C SER A 97 2.12 15.29 -22.69
N GLU A 98 2.56 15.93 -21.61
CA GLU A 98 3.03 17.33 -21.62
C GLU A 98 4.52 17.47 -21.99
N TYR A 99 5.21 16.35 -22.26
CA TYR A 99 6.61 16.33 -22.70
C TYR A 99 6.76 15.78 -24.13
N LYS A 100 6.00 16.34 -25.08
CA LYS A 100 6.29 16.22 -26.52
C LYS A 100 6.55 17.58 -27.14
#